data_AF-A0A293M974-F1
#
_entry.id   AF-A0A293M974-F1
#
_cell.length_a   1.000
_cell.length_b   1.000
_cell.length_c   1.000
_cell.angle_alpha   90.00
_cell.angle_beta   90.00
_cell.angle_gamma   90.00
#
_symmetry.space_group_name_H-M   'P 1'
#
loop_
_entity.id
_entity.type
_entity.pdbx_description
1 polymer ?
#
loop_
_entity_poly.entity_id
_entity_poly.type
_entity_poly.pdbx_seq_one_letter_code
_entity_poly.pdbx_strand_id
1 'polypeptide(L)'
;MNLSHIFYVICLVCFTALSKCNISPEREHGVPADIVHYRKLFKLRQADRLDAVKTLLKLNNVEKQLRLVTAVVQKINEVLSNSKLALESSDYIPGASFPTDEAVRDALSQVLENTAFMGEVVLRLPDITHSVLGSDRASALTIFWAIGFANSTGIYDARKAS
;
A
#
# COMPACT_ATOMS: atom_id res chain seq x y z
N MET A 1 0.78 34.13 28.42
CA MET A 1 0.92 33.64 27.03
C MET A 1 -0.23 32.66 26.79
N ASN A 2 -1.24 33.06 25.99
CA ASN A 2 -2.53 32.35 25.93
C ASN A 2 -2.41 31.01 25.18
N LEU A 3 -3.05 29.97 25.71
CA LEU A 3 -3.04 28.59 25.17
C LEU A 3 -3.44 28.51 23.68
N SER A 4 -4.33 29.42 23.25
CA SER A 4 -4.74 29.58 21.85
C SER A 4 -3.58 30.00 20.92
N HIS A 5 -2.68 30.86 21.38
CA HIS A 5 -1.49 31.25 20.60
C HIS A 5 -0.48 30.11 20.49
N ILE A 6 -0.37 29.26 21.52
CA ILE A 6 0.52 28.09 21.48
C ILE A 6 0.01 27.09 20.42
N PHE A 7 -1.30 26.84 20.37
CA PHE A 7 -1.91 26.01 19.33
C PHE A 7 -1.73 26.60 17.92
N TYR A 8 -1.89 27.92 17.77
CA TYR A 8 -1.73 28.58 16.47
C TYR A 8 -0.29 28.47 15.96
N VAL A 9 0.71 28.66 16.83
CA VAL A 9 2.13 28.54 16.48
C VAL A 9 2.49 27.09 16.15
N ILE A 10 1.97 26.10 16.90
CA ILE A 10 2.19 24.68 16.59
C ILE A 10 1.57 24.31 15.22
N CYS A 11 0.36 24.77 14.92
CA CYS A 11 -0.27 24.56 13.62
C CYS A 11 0.51 25.20 12.46
N LEU A 12 1.08 26.39 12.65
CA LEU A 12 1.83 27.11 11.61
C LEU A 12 3.21 26.48 11.34
N VAL A 13 3.85 25.93 12.39
CA VAL A 13 5.09 25.15 12.26
C VAL A 13 4.83 23.80 11.57
N CYS A 14 3.71 23.13 11.88
CA CYS A 14 3.32 21.91 11.16
C CYS A 14 2.96 22.16 9.68
N PHE A 15 2.34 23.30 9.36
CA PHE A 15 1.95 23.62 7.98
C PHE A 15 3.17 23.92 7.07
N THR A 16 4.21 24.54 7.64
CA THR A 16 5.47 24.82 6.91
C THR A 16 6.37 23.58 6.80
N ALA A 17 6.29 22.63 7.73
CA ALA A 17 6.92 21.31 7.60
C ALA A 17 6.25 20.44 6.54
N LEU A 18 4.92 20.56 6.36
CA LEU A 18 4.17 19.79 5.36
C LEU A 18 4.28 20.35 3.93
N SER A 19 4.50 21.66 3.74
CA SER A 19 4.63 22.26 2.40
C SER A 19 5.99 22.11 1.74
N LYS A 20 7.02 21.61 2.44
CA LYS A 20 8.36 21.35 1.88
C LYS A 20 8.67 19.87 1.72
N CYS A 21 7.69 19.04 1.37
CA CYS A 21 7.97 17.79 0.69
C CYS A 21 8.25 18.07 -0.80
N ASN A 22 9.32 18.84 -1.06
CA ASN A 22 9.93 18.83 -2.39
C ASN A 22 10.54 17.44 -2.54
N ILE A 23 9.87 16.59 -3.31
CA ILE A 23 10.41 15.32 -3.78
C ILE A 23 11.66 15.67 -4.58
N SER A 24 12.81 15.70 -3.91
CA SER A 24 14.09 15.61 -4.61
C SER A 24 14.07 14.27 -5.34
N PRO A 25 14.44 14.21 -6.63
CA PRO A 25 14.64 12.93 -7.29
C PRO A 25 15.77 12.23 -6.55
N GLU A 26 15.41 11.32 -5.65
CA GLU A 26 16.32 10.37 -5.04
C GLU A 26 17.00 9.67 -6.21
N ARG A 27 18.31 9.89 -6.37
CA ARG A 27 19.04 9.35 -7.52
C ARG A 27 19.03 7.82 -7.35
N GLU A 28 18.18 7.15 -8.13
CA GLU A 28 18.11 5.68 -8.25
C GLU A 28 19.36 5.12 -8.98
N HIS A 29 20.54 5.58 -8.56
CA HIS A 29 21.82 5.13 -9.09
C HIS A 29 22.07 3.71 -8.56
N GLY A 30 22.17 2.73 -9.47
CA GLY A 30 22.35 1.32 -9.13
C GLY A 30 21.06 0.51 -8.98
N VAL A 31 19.87 1.12 -9.13
CA VAL A 31 18.61 0.39 -9.16
C VAL A 31 18.34 -0.11 -10.59
N PRO A 32 18.00 -1.39 -10.79
CA PRO A 32 17.60 -1.94 -12.08
C PRO A 32 16.48 -1.14 -12.77
N ALA A 33 16.58 -0.94 -14.08
CA ALA A 33 15.69 -0.06 -14.85
C ALA A 33 14.22 -0.52 -14.87
N ASP A 34 14.00 -1.83 -14.82
CA ASP A 34 12.70 -2.49 -14.68
C ASP A 34 12.04 -2.18 -13.33
N ILE A 35 12.80 -2.19 -12.23
CA ILE A 35 12.33 -1.77 -10.90
C ILE A 35 11.97 -0.29 -10.90
N VAL A 36 12.80 0.57 -11.52
CA VAL A 36 12.50 2.00 -11.67
C VAL A 36 11.19 2.20 -12.43
N HIS A 37 11.01 1.49 -13.54
CA HIS A 37 9.79 1.56 -14.34
C HIS A 37 8.56 1.06 -13.56
N TYR A 38 8.68 -0.08 -12.89
CA TYR A 38 7.64 -0.63 -12.03
C TYR A 38 7.23 0.38 -10.95
N ARG A 39 8.19 0.96 -10.21
CA ARG A 39 7.91 1.94 -9.15
C ARG A 39 7.16 3.17 -9.67
N LYS A 40 7.47 3.64 -10.88
CA LYS A 40 6.74 4.75 -11.52
C LYS A 40 5.29 4.37 -11.81
N LEU A 41 5.06 3.20 -12.41
CA LEU A 41 3.71 2.69 -12.68
C LEU A 41 2.92 2.44 -11.40
N PHE A 42 3.58 1.88 -10.38
CA PHE A 42 3.02 1.67 -9.06
C PHE A 42 2.49 2.99 -8.46
N LYS A 43 3.32 4.04 -8.44
CA LYS A 43 2.94 5.37 -7.90
C LYS A 43 1.75 5.97 -8.66
N LEU A 44 1.69 5.78 -9.98
CA LEU A 44 0.58 6.24 -10.80
C LEU A 44 -0.73 5.51 -10.39
N ARG A 45 -0.71 4.17 -10.36
CA ARG A 45 -1.88 3.35 -9.97
C ARG A 45 -2.31 3.61 -8.52
N GLN A 46 -1.35 3.89 -7.64
CA GLN A 46 -1.61 4.21 -6.25
C GLN A 46 -2.42 5.50 -6.11
N ALA A 47 -2.11 6.54 -6.90
CA ALA A 47 -2.88 7.79 -6.89
C ALA A 47 -4.35 7.57 -7.28
N ASP A 48 -4.60 6.72 -8.28
CA ASP A 48 -5.96 6.39 -8.74
C ASP A 48 -6.75 5.63 -7.66
N ARG A 49 -6.14 4.61 -7.05
CA ARG A 49 -6.75 3.82 -5.97
C ARG A 49 -7.03 4.67 -4.73
N LEU A 50 -6.12 5.58 -4.41
CA LEU A 50 -6.27 6.53 -3.32
C LEU A 50 -7.52 7.42 -3.50
N ASP A 51 -7.75 7.90 -4.72
CA ASP A 51 -8.91 8.73 -5.01
C ASP A 51 -10.24 7.97 -4.84
N ALA A 52 -10.25 6.68 -5.21
CA ALA A 52 -11.38 5.81 -4.93
C ALA A 52 -11.67 5.71 -3.42
N VAL A 53 -10.65 5.52 -2.57
CA VAL A 53 -10.84 5.44 -1.10
C VAL A 53 -11.34 6.76 -0.53
N LYS A 54 -10.80 7.90 -1.00
CA LYS A 54 -11.29 9.23 -0.59
C LYS A 54 -12.76 9.42 -0.95
N THR A 55 -13.20 8.89 -2.07
CA THR A 55 -14.61 8.91 -2.45
C THR A 55 -15.47 8.08 -1.48
N LEU A 56 -14.96 6.96 -0.95
CA LEU A 56 -15.66 6.18 0.08
C LEU A 56 -15.82 6.95 1.39
N LEU A 57 -14.80 7.73 1.77
CA LEU A 57 -14.85 8.58 2.97
C LEU A 57 -15.92 9.66 2.88
N LYS A 58 -16.25 10.14 1.67
CA LYS A 58 -17.31 11.13 1.46
C LYS A 58 -18.72 10.55 1.64
N LEU A 59 -18.86 9.22 1.71
CA LEU A 59 -20.14 8.58 2.05
C LEU A 59 -20.44 8.85 3.53
N ASN A 60 -21.51 9.58 3.82
CA ASN A 60 -21.93 9.94 5.17
C ASN A 60 -22.68 8.82 5.92
N ASN A 61 -22.55 7.56 5.49
CA ASN A 61 -23.27 6.43 6.05
C ASN A 61 -22.30 5.29 6.39
N VAL A 62 -22.18 5.01 7.69
CA VAL A 62 -21.26 4.02 8.25
C VAL A 62 -21.58 2.60 7.76
N GLU A 63 -22.85 2.23 7.62
CA GLU A 63 -23.26 0.91 7.13
C GLU A 63 -22.81 0.70 5.67
N LYS A 64 -22.97 1.74 4.84
CA LYS A 64 -22.50 1.70 3.44
C LYS A 64 -20.98 1.61 3.36
N GLN A 65 -20.27 2.38 4.19
CA GLN A 65 -18.82 2.31 4.28
C GLN A 65 -18.37 0.92 4.71
N LEU A 66 -19.01 0.32 5.73
CA LEU A 66 -18.73 -1.04 6.19
C LEU A 66 -18.90 -2.04 5.05
N ARG A 67 -20.07 -2.07 4.39
CA ARG A 67 -20.32 -2.99 3.27
C ARG A 67 -19.30 -2.87 2.15
N LEU A 68 -18.90 -1.64 1.84
CA LEU A 68 -17.96 -1.38 0.76
C LEU A 68 -16.52 -1.75 1.13
N VAL A 69 -16.08 -1.43 2.36
CA VAL A 69 -14.79 -1.89 2.88
C VAL A 69 -14.74 -3.41 2.93
N THR A 70 -15.82 -4.09 3.36
CA THR A 70 -15.90 -5.55 3.31
C THR A 70 -15.67 -6.08 1.89
N ALA A 71 -16.35 -5.52 0.89
CA ALA A 71 -16.17 -5.94 -0.50
C ALA A 71 -14.75 -5.69 -1.02
N VAL A 72 -14.15 -4.54 -0.66
CA VAL A 72 -12.75 -4.22 -1.01
C VAL A 72 -11.79 -5.21 -0.38
N VAL A 73 -11.91 -5.48 0.92
CA VAL A 73 -11.07 -6.44 1.65
C VAL A 73 -11.18 -7.84 1.06
N GLN A 74 -12.40 -8.29 0.77
CA GLN A 74 -12.64 -9.59 0.13
C GLN A 74 -11.97 -9.68 -1.23
N LYS A 75 -12.08 -8.64 -2.07
CA LYS A 75 -11.46 -8.64 -3.40
C LYS A 75 -9.93 -8.60 -3.32
N ILE A 76 -9.38 -7.81 -2.41
CA ILE A 76 -7.94 -7.81 -2.10
C ILE A 76 -7.51 -9.23 -1.71
N ASN A 77 -8.27 -9.90 -0.84
CA ASN A 77 -7.91 -11.24 -0.38
C ASN A 77 -7.91 -12.29 -1.48
N GLU A 78 -8.91 -12.26 -2.35
CA GLU A 78 -9.00 -13.12 -3.53
C GLU A 78 -7.78 -12.95 -4.43
N VAL A 79 -7.43 -11.70 -4.75
CA VAL A 79 -6.26 -11.40 -5.58
C VAL A 79 -4.98 -11.87 -4.88
N LEU A 80 -4.77 -11.52 -3.62
CA LEU A 80 -3.59 -11.92 -2.85
C LEU A 80 -3.44 -13.44 -2.77
N SER A 81 -4.54 -14.18 -2.57
CA SER A 81 -4.52 -15.64 -2.51
C SER A 81 -4.12 -16.25 -3.85
N ASN A 82 -4.66 -15.75 -4.96
CA ASN A 82 -4.32 -16.23 -6.30
C ASN A 82 -2.87 -15.88 -6.68
N SER A 83 -2.43 -14.66 -6.41
CA SER A 83 -1.06 -14.23 -6.68
C SER A 83 -0.06 -14.99 -5.81
N LYS A 84 -0.41 -15.28 -4.54
CA LYS A 84 0.40 -16.14 -3.66
C LYS A 84 0.62 -17.51 -4.28
N LEU A 85 -0.44 -18.19 -4.72
CA LEU A 85 -0.34 -19.50 -5.34
C LEU A 85 0.51 -19.46 -6.63
N ALA A 86 0.35 -18.42 -7.45
CA ALA A 86 1.16 -18.24 -8.66
C ALA A 86 2.65 -18.06 -8.34
N LEU A 87 2.98 -17.30 -7.29
CA LEU A 87 4.37 -17.09 -6.85
C LEU A 87 4.96 -18.35 -6.22
N GLU A 88 4.21 -19.05 -5.37
CA GLU A 88 4.64 -20.31 -4.74
C GLU A 88 4.81 -21.45 -5.75
N SER A 89 4.08 -21.40 -6.87
CA SER A 89 4.22 -22.35 -7.98
C SER A 89 5.33 -21.98 -8.97
N SER A 90 6.03 -20.86 -8.72
CA SER A 90 7.15 -20.38 -9.53
C SER A 90 8.48 -20.52 -8.79
N ASP A 91 9.60 -20.34 -9.50
CA ASP A 91 10.94 -20.31 -8.89
C ASP A 91 11.31 -18.93 -8.31
N TYR A 92 10.35 -18.01 -8.15
CA TYR A 92 10.62 -16.68 -7.66
C TYR A 92 10.89 -16.66 -6.15
N ILE A 93 12.04 -16.09 -5.78
CA ILE A 93 12.44 -15.90 -4.38
C ILE A 93 12.33 -14.41 -4.05
N PRO A 94 11.63 -14.01 -2.97
CA PRO A 94 11.57 -12.62 -2.55
C PRO A 94 12.97 -12.04 -2.30
N GLY A 95 13.23 -10.86 -2.89
CA GLY A 95 14.54 -10.19 -2.81
C GLY A 95 15.47 -10.54 -3.97
N ALA A 96 15.10 -11.49 -4.83
CA ALA A 96 15.77 -11.71 -6.10
C ALA A 96 15.54 -10.55 -7.08
N SER A 97 16.18 -10.63 -8.25
CA SER A 97 15.92 -9.70 -9.35
C SER A 97 14.45 -9.69 -9.74
N PHE A 98 13.98 -8.54 -10.23
CA PHE A 98 12.60 -8.41 -10.68
C PHE A 98 12.30 -9.43 -11.81
N PRO A 99 11.14 -10.12 -11.80
CA PRO A 99 10.88 -11.21 -12.73
C PRO A 99 10.79 -10.74 -14.18
N THR A 100 11.41 -11.50 -15.08
CA THR A 100 11.27 -11.31 -16.54
C THR A 100 10.00 -11.99 -17.07
N ASP A 101 9.63 -13.13 -16.49
CA ASP A 101 8.38 -13.82 -16.81
C ASP A 101 7.18 -12.94 -16.45
N GLU A 102 6.28 -12.76 -17.41
CA GLU A 102 5.15 -11.85 -17.28
C GLU A 102 4.15 -12.30 -16.22
N ALA A 103 3.85 -13.60 -16.13
CA ALA A 103 2.89 -14.12 -15.16
C ALA A 103 3.42 -13.97 -13.73
N VAL A 104 4.71 -14.27 -13.51
CA VAL A 104 5.36 -14.09 -12.20
C VAL A 104 5.47 -12.61 -11.84
N ARG A 105 5.84 -11.75 -12.79
CA ARG A 105 5.91 -10.30 -12.59
C ARG A 105 4.55 -9.71 -12.24
N ASP A 106 3.49 -10.16 -12.90
CA ASP A 106 2.13 -9.69 -12.65
C ASP A 106 1.62 -10.16 -11.30
N ALA A 107 1.87 -11.41 -10.91
CA ALA A 107 1.54 -11.92 -9.58
C ALA A 107 2.31 -11.15 -8.49
N LEU A 108 3.60 -10.91 -8.67
CA LEU A 108 4.41 -10.08 -7.76
C LEU A 108 3.84 -8.66 -7.65
N SER A 109 3.55 -8.04 -8.80
CA SER A 109 2.97 -6.69 -8.85
C SER A 109 1.62 -6.63 -8.14
N GLN A 110 0.78 -7.64 -8.30
CA GLN A 110 -0.51 -7.75 -7.62
C GLN A 110 -0.34 -7.85 -6.11
N VAL A 111 0.58 -8.67 -5.60
CA VAL A 111 0.85 -8.76 -4.14
C VAL A 111 1.27 -7.40 -3.61
N LEU A 112 2.28 -6.80 -4.24
CA LEU A 112 2.88 -5.54 -3.84
C LEU A 112 1.85 -4.39 -3.85
N GLU A 113 1.06 -4.28 -4.92
CA GLU A 113 0.05 -3.25 -5.10
C GLU A 113 -1.15 -3.39 -4.15
N ASN A 114 -1.68 -4.61 -3.99
CA ASN A 114 -2.81 -4.84 -3.11
C ASN A 114 -2.42 -4.71 -1.64
N THR A 115 -1.17 -5.05 -1.27
CA THR A 115 -0.65 -4.81 0.08
C THR A 115 -0.60 -3.31 0.41
N ALA A 116 -0.06 -2.50 -0.51
CA ALA A 116 -0.02 -1.05 -0.32
C ALA A 116 -1.43 -0.44 -0.26
N PHE A 117 -2.33 -0.90 -1.13
CA PHE A 117 -3.72 -0.46 -1.13
C PHE A 117 -4.47 -0.83 0.15
N MET A 118 -4.24 -2.04 0.69
CA MET A 118 -4.78 -2.43 1.99
C MET A 118 -4.29 -1.48 3.10
N GLY A 119 -3.00 -1.10 3.09
CA GLY A 119 -2.46 -0.11 4.01
C GLY A 119 -3.19 1.25 3.93
N GLU A 120 -3.53 1.68 2.73
CA GLU A 120 -4.32 2.91 2.50
C GLU A 120 -5.74 2.85 3.04
N VAL A 121 -6.39 1.68 2.95
CA VAL A 121 -7.72 1.46 3.52
C VAL A 121 -7.66 1.46 5.04
N VAL A 122 -6.69 0.75 5.65
CA VAL A 122 -6.47 0.72 7.11
C VAL A 122 -6.22 2.12 7.67
N LEU A 123 -5.34 2.91 7.04
CA LEU A 123 -4.99 4.25 7.50
C LEU A 123 -6.17 5.24 7.45
N ARG A 124 -7.15 5.01 6.57
CA ARG A 124 -8.31 5.90 6.38
C ARG A 124 -9.54 5.47 7.15
N LEU A 125 -9.73 4.17 7.33
CA LEU A 125 -10.91 3.56 7.92
C LEU A 125 -10.50 2.51 8.97
N PRO A 126 -9.75 2.91 10.02
CA PRO A 126 -9.15 1.94 10.95
C PRO A 126 -10.18 1.10 11.69
N ASP A 127 -11.25 1.71 12.23
CA ASP A 127 -12.27 1.01 13.01
C ASP A 127 -13.07 0.02 12.16
N ILE A 128 -13.51 0.46 10.97
CA ILE A 128 -14.26 -0.37 10.03
C ILE A 128 -13.38 -1.53 9.56
N THR A 129 -12.14 -1.24 9.17
CA THR A 129 -11.22 -2.27 8.68
C THR A 129 -10.87 -3.27 9.76
N HIS A 130 -10.65 -2.81 11.00
CA HIS A 130 -10.42 -3.69 12.14
C HIS A 130 -11.62 -4.60 12.41
N SER A 131 -12.85 -4.08 12.32
CA SER A 131 -14.08 -4.88 12.44
C SER A 131 -14.16 -5.97 11.35
N VAL A 132 -13.92 -5.61 10.09
CA VAL A 132 -13.95 -6.55 8.96
C VAL A 132 -12.90 -7.64 9.14
N LEU A 133 -11.64 -7.29 9.42
CA LEU A 133 -10.56 -8.26 9.59
C LEU A 133 -10.72 -9.12 10.87
N GLY A 134 -11.32 -8.56 11.92
CA GLY A 134 -11.65 -9.31 13.14
C GLY A 134 -12.72 -10.38 12.91
N SER A 135 -13.61 -10.17 11.94
CA SER A 135 -14.66 -11.14 11.59
C SER A 135 -14.21 -12.26 10.64
N ASP A 136 -13.08 -12.08 9.94
CA ASP A 136 -12.53 -13.05 9.00
C ASP A 136 -11.02 -13.25 9.22
N ARG A 137 -10.71 -14.24 10.07
CA ARG A 137 -9.34 -14.60 10.41
C ARG A 137 -8.53 -15.10 9.21
N ALA A 138 -9.17 -15.79 8.26
CA ALA A 138 -8.47 -16.28 7.08
C ALA A 138 -8.01 -15.10 6.23
N SER A 139 -8.90 -14.12 6.03
CA SER A 139 -8.53 -12.89 5.34
C SER A 139 -7.39 -12.14 6.02
N ALA A 140 -7.43 -12.03 7.34
CA ALA A 140 -6.36 -11.38 8.10
C ALA A 140 -5.00 -12.07 7.92
N LEU A 141 -4.97 -13.41 7.93
CA LEU A 141 -3.73 -14.18 7.73
C LEU A 141 -3.12 -13.97 6.33
N THR A 142 -3.95 -13.92 5.28
CA THR A 142 -3.48 -13.63 3.92
C THR A 142 -2.85 -12.23 3.84
N ILE A 143 -3.48 -11.23 4.49
CA ILE A 143 -2.95 -9.87 4.51
C ILE A 143 -1.63 -9.80 5.29
N PHE A 144 -1.51 -10.47 6.44
CA PHE A 144 -0.26 -10.52 7.19
C PHE A 144 0.86 -11.20 6.40
N TRP A 145 0.56 -12.28 5.69
CA TRP A 145 1.50 -12.90 4.77
C TRP A 145 1.95 -11.90 3.69
N ALA A 146 1.00 -11.17 3.07
CA ALA A 146 1.30 -10.23 2.00
C ALA A 146 2.20 -9.07 2.47
N ILE A 147 1.98 -8.57 3.69
CA ILE A 147 2.85 -7.57 4.33
C ILE A 147 4.27 -8.12 4.52
N GLY A 148 4.40 -9.31 5.10
CA GLY A 148 5.69 -9.96 5.32
C GLY A 148 6.44 -10.22 4.01
N PHE A 149 5.72 -10.71 3.01
CA PHE A 149 6.24 -10.97 1.66
C PHE A 149 6.68 -9.67 0.98
N ALA A 150 5.85 -8.62 0.97
CA ALA A 150 6.19 -7.35 0.35
C ALA A 150 7.47 -6.75 0.96
N ASN A 151 7.61 -6.82 2.28
CA ASN A 151 8.79 -6.35 3.00
C ASN A 151 10.06 -7.14 2.69
N SER A 152 9.95 -8.45 2.39
CA SER A 152 11.11 -9.27 2.03
C SER A 152 11.58 -9.06 0.59
N THR A 153 10.78 -8.40 -0.28
CA THR A 153 11.19 -8.15 -1.66
C THR A 153 12.26 -7.07 -1.83
N GLY A 154 12.35 -6.11 -0.91
CA GLY A 154 13.21 -4.92 -1.07
C GLY A 154 12.81 -4.00 -2.24
N ILE A 155 11.72 -4.28 -2.97
CA ILE A 155 11.33 -3.51 -4.16
C ILE A 155 10.92 -2.09 -3.80
N TYR A 156 10.45 -1.84 -2.58
CA TYR A 156 10.12 -0.50 -2.09
C TYR A 156 11.26 0.19 -1.33
N ASP A 157 12.34 -0.53 -1.02
CA ASP A 157 13.47 0.02 -0.28
C ASP A 157 14.29 0.93 -1.20
N ALA A 158 14.38 2.22 -0.88
CA ALA A 158 15.24 3.16 -1.59
C ALA A 158 16.74 2.97 -1.26
N ARG A 159 17.06 2.11 -0.28
CA ARG A 159 18.39 2.07 0.40
C ARG A 159 19.09 0.70 0.42
N LYS A 160 19.00 -0.11 -0.63
CA LYS A 160 19.87 -1.29 -0.74
C LYS A 160 20.61 -1.33 -2.06
N ALA A 161 21.54 -0.39 -2.22
CA ALA A 161 22.77 -0.66 -2.94
C ALA A 161 23.80 -1.03 -1.87
N SER A 162 24.06 -2.32 -1.70
CA SER A 162 25.23 -2.84 -1.00
C SER A 162 26.25 -3.29 -2.02
#